data_AF-A0A3M0HLA9-F1
#
_entry.id   AF-A0A3M0HLA9-F1
#
_cell.length_a   1.000
_cell.length_b   1.000
_cell.length_c   1.000
_cell.angle_alpha   90.00
_cell.angle_beta   90.00
_cell.angle_gamma   90.00
#
_symmetry.space_group_name_H-M   'P 1'
#
loop_
_entity.id
_entity.type
_entity.pdbx_description
1 polymer ?
#
loop_
_entity_poly.entity_id
_entity_poly.type
_entity_poly.pdbx_seq_one_letter_code
_entity_poly.pdbx_strand_id
1 'polypeptide(L)'
;MILHSLHTGIDILAQIELTPEAPPKSDGFLRLGRWLSWFVLLAGVCALVYGGGKFGWEKYNGGALESPKIIVGALIGGVIATSAGTIMTSVAG
;
A
#
# COMPACT_ATOMS: atom_id res chain seq x y z
N MET A 1 -12.91 48.90 -12.40
CA MET A 1 -12.49 48.13 -13.58
C MET A 1 -11.35 47.16 -13.30
N ILE A 2 -10.25 47.58 -12.66
CA ILE A 2 -9.10 46.71 -12.33
C ILE A 2 -9.45 45.55 -11.38
N LEU A 3 -10.37 45.77 -10.44
CA LEU A 3 -10.81 44.72 -9.51
C LEU A 3 -11.62 43.60 -10.21
N HIS A 4 -12.39 43.96 -11.24
CA HIS A 4 -13.19 43.01 -12.02
C HIS A 4 -12.31 42.18 -12.97
N SER A 5 -11.25 42.77 -13.54
CA SER A 5 -10.26 42.04 -14.34
C SER A 5 -9.41 41.08 -13.49
N LEU A 6 -9.14 41.43 -12.22
CA LEU A 6 -8.46 40.51 -11.29
C LEU A 6 -9.37 39.33 -10.91
N HIS A 7 -10.64 39.60 -10.61
CA HIS A 7 -11.62 38.56 -10.27
C HIS A 7 -11.78 37.56 -11.42
N THR A 8 -12.01 38.06 -12.63
CA THR A 8 -12.11 37.23 -13.83
C THR A 8 -10.81 36.50 -14.15
N GLY A 9 -9.64 37.11 -13.95
CA GLY A 9 -8.35 36.43 -14.10
C GLY A 9 -8.19 35.23 -13.15
N ILE A 10 -8.57 35.39 -11.88
CA ILE A 10 -8.53 34.32 -10.88
C ILE A 10 -9.50 33.19 -11.24
N ASP A 11 -10.71 33.52 -11.71
CA ASP A 11 -11.69 32.52 -12.16
C ASP A 11 -11.17 31.69 -13.35
N ILE A 12 -10.48 32.32 -14.31
CA ILE A 12 -9.92 31.64 -15.49
C ILE A 12 -8.76 30.72 -15.10
N LEU A 13 -7.90 31.14 -14.16
CA LEU A 13 -6.80 30.32 -13.64
C LEU A 13 -7.31 29.14 -12.78
N ALA A 14 -8.42 29.32 -12.06
CA ALA A 14 -9.06 28.28 -11.26
C ALA A 14 -9.85 27.25 -12.11
N GLN A 15 -10.13 27.55 -13.38
CA GLN A 15 -10.80 26.67 -14.33
C GLN A 15 -9.85 25.74 -15.11
N ILE A 16 -8.54 25.80 -14.86
CA ILE A 16 -7.62 24.79 -15.39
C ILE A 16 -7.88 23.50 -14.61
N GLU A 17 -8.75 22.67 -15.16
CA GLU A 17 -8.95 21.29 -14.74
C GLU A 17 -7.63 20.55 -14.99
N LEU A 18 -6.77 20.54 -13.96
CA LEU A 18 -5.67 19.60 -13.85
C LEU A 18 -6.30 18.24 -13.53
N THR A 19 -7.03 17.66 -14.48
CA THR A 19 -7.42 16.26 -14.41
C THR A 19 -6.12 15.48 -14.23
N PRO A 20 -5.96 14.72 -13.14
CA PRO A 20 -4.83 13.83 -12.98
C PRO A 20 -4.96 12.74 -14.05
N GLU A 21 -4.45 13.01 -15.24
CA GLU A 21 -4.36 12.02 -16.28
C GLU A 21 -3.20 11.09 -15.90
N ALA A 22 -3.49 9.80 -15.78
CA ALA A 22 -2.49 8.82 -15.40
C ALA A 22 -1.27 8.97 -16.33
N PRO A 23 -0.04 9.10 -15.79
CA PRO A 23 1.11 9.46 -16.59
C PRO A 23 1.28 8.47 -17.75
N PRO A 24 1.60 8.93 -18.96
CA PRO A 24 1.67 8.07 -20.14
C PRO A 24 2.61 6.88 -19.89
N LYS A 25 2.17 5.66 -20.23
CA LYS A 25 2.81 4.36 -19.93
C LYS A 25 2.74 3.88 -18.47
N SER A 26 1.95 4.51 -17.59
CA SER A 26 1.74 4.05 -16.21
C SER A 26 1.10 2.68 -16.09
N ASP A 27 0.31 2.25 -17.07
CA ASP A 27 -0.47 1.01 -17.03
C ASP A 27 0.39 -0.26 -16.82
N GLY A 28 1.60 -0.27 -17.42
CA GLY A 28 2.57 -1.35 -17.20
C GLY A 28 3.12 -1.39 -15.77
N PHE A 29 3.41 -0.22 -15.19
CA PHE A 29 3.89 -0.11 -13.80
C PHE A 29 2.78 -0.43 -12.79
N LEU A 30 1.54 -0.01 -13.06
CA LEU A 30 0.37 -0.34 -12.25
C LEU A 30 0.08 -1.84 -12.27
N ARG A 31 0.21 -2.49 -13.44
CA ARG A 31 0.09 -3.95 -13.56
C ARG A 31 1.17 -4.67 -12.76
N LEU A 32 2.42 -4.22 -12.84
CA LEU A 32 3.51 -4.80 -12.06
C LEU A 32 3.28 -4.63 -10.55
N GLY A 33 2.87 -3.44 -10.11
CA GLY A 33 2.53 -3.15 -8.72
C GLY A 33 1.44 -4.07 -8.18
N ARG A 34 0.38 -4.30 -8.97
CA ARG A 34 -0.69 -5.26 -8.62
C ARG A 34 -0.19 -6.70 -8.44
N TRP A 35 0.70 -7.17 -9.32
CA TRP A 35 1.33 -8.48 -9.15
C TRP A 35 2.16 -8.56 -7.87
N LEU A 36 2.97 -7.54 -7.60
CA LEU A 36 3.77 -7.46 -6.37
C LEU A 36 2.89 -7.45 -5.12
N SER A 37 1.80 -6.67 -5.10
CA SER A 37 0.84 -6.67 -3.98
C SER A 37 0.29 -8.07 -3.71
N TRP A 38 -0.03 -8.83 -4.76
CA TRP A 38 -0.53 -10.20 -4.63
C TRP A 38 0.53 -11.14 -4.02
N PHE A 39 1.79 -11.03 -4.45
CA PHE A 39 2.90 -11.80 -3.86
C PHE A 39 3.13 -11.46 -2.39
N VAL A 40 3.10 -10.17 -2.02
CA VAL A 40 3.28 -9.74 -0.63
C VAL A 40 2.17 -10.27 0.28
N LEU A 41 0.92 -10.26 -0.20
CA LEU A 41 -0.21 -10.81 0.54
C LEU A 41 -0.07 -12.32 0.75
N LEU A 42 0.27 -13.08 -0.30
CA LEU A 42 0.53 -14.51 -0.17
C LEU A 42 1.66 -14.80 0.81
N ALA A 43 2.78 -14.09 0.70
CA ALA A 43 3.92 -14.24 1.59
C ALA A 43 3.53 -13.97 3.06
N GLY A 44 2.74 -12.92 3.32
CA GLY A 44 2.24 -12.59 4.66
C GLY A 44 1.35 -13.69 5.24
N VAL A 45 0.41 -14.21 4.43
CA VAL A 45 -0.46 -15.32 4.85
C VAL A 45 0.37 -16.57 5.16
N CYS A 46 1.32 -16.94 4.31
CA CYS A 46 2.21 -18.08 4.55
C CYS A 46 3.03 -17.91 5.84
N ALA A 47 3.56 -16.71 6.09
CA ALA A 47 4.33 -16.41 7.30
C ALA A 47 3.47 -16.53 8.58
N LEU A 48 2.22 -16.08 8.55
CA LEU A 48 1.29 -16.21 9.66
C LEU A 48 0.88 -17.66 9.90
N VAL A 49 0.58 -18.43 8.85
CA VAL A 49 0.24 -19.85 8.96
C VAL A 49 1.41 -20.64 9.54
N TYR A 50 2.63 -20.43 9.03
CA TYR A 50 3.84 -21.08 9.53
C TYR A 50 4.16 -20.67 10.97
N GLY A 51 4.18 -19.36 11.25
CA GLY A 51 4.46 -18.82 12.58
C GLY A 51 3.43 -19.28 13.63
N GLY A 52 2.14 -19.27 13.27
CA GLY A 52 1.04 -19.73 14.13
C GLY A 52 1.09 -21.24 14.37
N GLY A 53 1.34 -22.04 13.34
CA GLY A 53 1.52 -23.49 13.47
C GLY A 53 2.71 -23.85 14.36
N LYS A 54 3.85 -23.19 14.15
CA LYS A 54 5.06 -23.35 14.98
C LYS A 54 4.83 -22.90 16.42
N PHE A 55 4.11 -21.79 16.63
CA PHE A 55 3.74 -21.30 17.96
C PHE A 55 2.88 -22.32 18.72
N GLY A 56 1.90 -22.93 18.05
CA GLY A 56 1.12 -24.04 18.59
C GLY A 56 2.00 -25.22 18.98
N TRP A 57 2.95 -25.61 18.13
CA TRP A 57 3.86 -26.72 18.39
C TRP A 57 4.83 -26.46 19.55
N GLU A 58 5.45 -25.28 19.60
CA GLU A 58 6.37 -24.87 20.68
C GLU A 58 5.65 -24.81 22.05
N LYS A 59 4.36 -24.44 22.08
CA LYS A 59 3.54 -24.42 23.30
C LYS A 59 3.36 -25.80 23.94
N TYR A 60 3.14 -26.85 23.13
CA TYR A 60 2.79 -28.18 23.65
C TYR A 60 3.98 -29.13 23.77
N ASN A 61 5.01 -28.99 22.92
CA ASN A 61 6.15 -29.92 22.91
C ASN A 61 7.40 -29.41 23.64
N GLY A 62 7.41 -28.14 24.05
CA GLY A 62 8.54 -27.52 24.73
C GLY A 62 9.73 -27.28 23.80
N GLY A 63 10.09 -26.02 23.59
CA GLY A 63 11.20 -25.62 22.72
C GLY A 63 11.50 -24.14 22.83
N ALA A 64 12.61 -23.69 22.23
CA ALA A 64 12.96 -22.28 22.20
C ALA A 64 11.87 -21.48 21.47
N LEU A 65 11.36 -20.42 22.12
CA LEU A 65 10.31 -19.55 21.59
C LEU A 65 10.86 -18.63 20.50
N GLU A 66 10.97 -19.16 19.30
CA GLU A 66 11.30 -18.39 18.11
C GLU A 66 10.06 -17.97 17.32
N SER A 67 8.94 -18.67 17.49
CA SER A 67 7.67 -18.38 16.81
C SER A 67 7.10 -16.98 17.03
N PRO A 68 7.24 -16.32 18.20
CA PRO A 68 6.71 -14.96 18.37
C PRO A 68 7.42 -13.95 17.46
N LYS A 69 8.73 -14.11 17.24
CA LYS A 69 9.51 -13.22 16.37
C LYS A 69 9.03 -13.27 14.92
N ILE A 70 8.64 -14.45 14.43
CA ILE A 70 8.14 -14.65 13.08
C ILE A 70 6.79 -13.96 12.91
N ILE A 71 5.89 -14.12 13.88
CA ILE A 71 4.55 -13.49 13.85
C ILE A 71 4.68 -11.96 13.92
N VAL A 72 5.51 -11.43 14.82
CA VAL A 72 5.75 -9.98 14.92
C VAL A 72 6.33 -9.42 13.62
N GLY A 73 7.29 -10.13 13.00
CA GLY A 73 7.83 -9.74 11.69
C GLY A 73 6.77 -9.73 10.60
N ALA A 74 5.88 -10.73 10.57
CA ALA A 74 4.77 -10.79 9.62
C ALA A 74 3.76 -9.64 9.83
N LEU A 75 3.47 -9.27 11.08
CA LEU A 75 2.59 -8.15 11.40
C LEU A 75 3.16 -6.81 10.93
N ILE A 76 4.44 -6.55 11.18
CA ILE A 76 5.13 -5.34 10.70
C ILE A 76 5.10 -5.29 9.17
N GLY A 77 5.38 -6.42 8.51
CA GLY A 77 5.27 -6.55 7.05
C GLY A 77 3.87 -6.24 6.54
N GLY A 78 2.81 -6.68 7.23
CA GLY A 78 1.42 -6.39 6.89
C GLY A 78 1.06 -4.91 6.99
N VAL A 79 1.58 -4.20 8.00
CA VAL A 79 1.39 -2.74 8.14
C VAL A 79 2.03 -2.00 6.97
N ILE A 80 3.25 -2.38 6.59
CA ILE A 80 3.98 -1.79 5.46
C ILE A 80 3.24 -2.07 4.14
N ALA A 81 2.73 -3.29 3.96
CA ALA A 81 1.97 -3.64 2.76
C ALA A 81 0.67 -2.82 2.65
N THR A 82 -0.01 -2.58 3.77
CA THR A 82 -1.25 -1.79 3.81
C THR A 82 -0.98 -0.33 3.46
N SER A 83 0.06 0.28 4.04
CA SER A 83 0.42 1.68 3.74
C SER A 83 0.89 1.86 2.30
N ALA A 84 1.62 0.88 1.75
CA ALA A 84 1.99 0.88 0.33
C ALA A 84 0.73 0.83 -0.58
N GLY A 85 -0.27 0.03 -0.22
CA GLY A 85 -1.54 -0.06 -0.95
C GLY A 85 -2.35 1.25 -0.92
N THR A 86 -2.37 1.96 0.21
CA THR A 86 -3.02 3.27 0.30
C THR A 86 -2.32 4.32 -0.57
N ILE A 87 -0.98 4.30 -0.61
CA ILE A 87 -0.20 5.22 -1.45
C ILE A 87 -0.48 4.95 -2.93
N MET A 88 -0.42 3.69 -3.35
CA MET A 88 -0.73 3.30 -4.73
C MET A 88 -2.13 3.74 -5.17
N THR A 89 -3.12 3.62 -4.28
CA THR A 89 -4.50 4.04 -4.56
C THR A 89 -4.63 5.56 -4.63
N SER A 90 -3.91 6.30 -3.77
CA SER A 90 -3.92 7.77 -3.77
C SER A 90 -3.21 8.40 -4.97
N VAL A 91 -2.29 7.67 -5.62
CA VAL A 91 -1.52 8.14 -6.78
C VAL A 91 -2.14 7.70 -8.11
N ALA A 92 -2.86 6.58 -8.12
CA ALA A 92 -3.47 6.01 -9.32
C ALA A 92 -4.97 6.32 -9.47
N GLY A 93 -5.58 6.97 -8.47
CA GLY A 93 -7.00 7.32 -8.42
C GLY A 93 -7.27 8.78 -8.74
#